data_AF-A0A956JRV7-F1
#
_entry.id   AF-A0A956JRV7-F1
#
_cell.length_a   1.000
_cell.length_b   1.000
_cell.length_c   1.000
_cell.angle_alpha   90.00
_cell.angle_beta   90.00
_cell.angle_gamma   90.00
#
_symmetry.space_group_name_H-M   'P 1'
#
loop_
_entity.id
_entity.type
_entity.pdbx_description
1 polymer ?
#
loop_
_entity_poly.entity_id
_entity_poly.type
_entity_poly.pdbx_seq_one_letter_code
_entity_poly.pdbx_strand_id
1 'polypeptide(L)'
;MSNSAVDATLTIRAGVERLAWRRLKLTVLAGPDDSVCVDTDNKSVRIGTEPGNTLQLADETVSRFHVEITGTRQGIRVRDLDSTNGTWLAGNVRVGEAVVPAGSVLYIGRTQVRIDALAGSSTPELSDRDRFGDMIGSSPEMRALFALLERVAPSDETVLITGETGTGKEVCARAIIAASVRAAGPVVVVDCGAIAPGVIERELFGHVRGAYTGAVADAPGAF
;
A
#
# COMPACT_ATOMS: atom_id res chain seq x y z
N MET A 1 -15.84 -8.96 22.52
CA MET A 1 -14.72 -7.99 22.60
C MET A 1 -13.66 -8.50 21.63
N SER A 2 -13.89 -8.25 20.34
CA SER A 2 -13.23 -7.20 19.55
C SER A 2 -11.81 -7.60 19.13
N ASN A 3 -11.67 -8.14 17.92
CA ASN A 3 -10.46 -7.93 17.15
C ASN A 3 -10.86 -7.50 15.75
N SER A 4 -10.71 -6.21 15.51
CA SER A 4 -10.92 -5.52 14.24
C SER A 4 -9.75 -5.86 13.34
N ALA A 5 -9.90 -6.89 12.51
CA ALA A 5 -9.06 -7.07 11.34
C ALA A 5 -9.39 -5.92 10.39
N VAL A 6 -8.46 -4.98 10.24
CA VAL A 6 -8.55 -3.98 9.19
C VAL A 6 -8.34 -4.74 7.89
N ASP A 7 -9.42 -4.95 7.12
CA ASP A 7 -9.39 -5.51 5.77
C ASP A 7 -8.40 -4.72 4.92
N ALA A 8 -7.21 -5.28 4.70
CA ALA A 8 -6.20 -4.69 3.84
C ALA A 8 -6.60 -4.98 2.39
N THR A 9 -7.28 -4.03 1.74
CA THR A 9 -7.56 -4.13 0.30
C THR A 9 -6.26 -3.98 -0.49
N LEU A 10 -5.82 -5.05 -1.13
CA LEU A 10 -4.66 -5.01 -2.00
C LEU A 10 -5.05 -4.45 -3.38
N THR A 11 -4.44 -3.33 -3.78
CA THR A 11 -4.68 -2.74 -5.11
C THR A 11 -3.62 -3.18 -6.10
N ILE A 12 -4.03 -3.92 -7.13
CA ILE A 12 -3.24 -4.28 -8.30
C ILE A 12 -3.51 -3.25 -9.41
N ARG A 13 -2.46 -2.60 -9.93
CA ARG A 13 -2.56 -1.63 -11.03
C ARG A 13 -2.01 -2.24 -12.33
N ALA A 14 -2.85 -2.39 -13.36
CA ALA A 14 -2.48 -2.90 -14.69
C ALA A 14 -1.76 -1.85 -15.57
N GLY A 15 -1.06 -0.91 -14.94
CA GLY A 15 -0.21 0.09 -15.57
C GLY A 15 0.97 0.33 -14.65
N VAL A 16 2.16 -0.06 -15.09
CA VAL A 16 3.38 0.05 -14.29
C VAL A 16 3.86 1.49 -14.30
N GLU A 17 3.26 2.33 -13.44
CA GLU A 17 4.05 3.42 -12.89
C GLU A 17 5.24 2.77 -12.18
N ARG A 18 6.45 2.92 -12.76
CA ARG A 18 7.71 2.39 -12.21
C ARG A 18 7.73 2.57 -10.69
N LEU A 19 7.52 1.47 -9.97
CA LEU A 19 7.53 1.40 -8.51
C LEU A 19 8.97 1.35 -8.04
N ALA A 20 9.67 2.46 -8.21
CA ALA A 20 10.98 2.69 -7.62
C ALA A 20 10.80 3.27 -6.21
N TRP A 21 10.01 2.63 -5.35
CA TRP A 21 9.98 3.01 -3.94
C TRP A 21 11.21 2.41 -3.28
N ARG A 22 12.14 3.30 -2.92
CA ARG A 22 13.37 2.93 -2.21
C ARG A 22 13.00 2.62 -0.77
N ARG A 23 13.35 1.44 -0.27
CA ARG A 23 13.34 1.18 1.18
C ARG A 23 14.14 2.27 1.89
N LEU A 24 13.59 2.76 3.00
CA LEU A 24 14.25 3.75 3.83
C LEU A 24 14.73 3.09 5.10
N LYS A 25 15.98 3.38 5.46
CA LYS A 25 16.54 3.06 6.77
C LYS A 25 16.74 4.35 7.52
N LEU A 26 16.10 4.46 8.68
CA LEU A 26 16.22 5.56 9.62
C LEU A 26 17.05 5.07 10.80
N THR A 27 18.17 5.74 11.06
CA THR A 27 19.04 5.43 12.19
C THR A 27 19.17 6.64 13.08
N VAL A 28 18.79 6.53 14.35
CA VAL A 28 19.06 7.55 15.35
C VAL A 28 20.53 7.48 15.70
N LEU A 29 21.25 8.58 15.45
CA LEU A 29 22.70 8.69 15.70
C LEU A 29 23.02 9.32 17.06
N ALA A 30 22.08 10.09 17.60
CA ALA A 30 22.21 10.76 18.89
C ALA A 30 20.82 11.20 19.38
N GLY A 31 20.65 11.29 20.69
CA GLY A 31 19.41 11.73 21.35
C GLY A 31 18.97 10.75 22.44
N PRO A 32 17.79 10.96 23.03
CA PRO A 32 17.22 10.06 24.04
C PRO A 32 16.97 8.64 23.51
N ASP A 33 16.71 8.53 22.22
CA ASP A 33 16.41 7.27 21.50
C ASP A 33 17.65 6.73 20.75
N ASP A 34 18.84 6.90 21.34
CA ASP A 34 20.10 6.51 20.69
C ASP A 34 20.10 5.04 20.27
N SER A 35 20.72 4.75 19.12
CA SER A 35 20.79 3.42 18.49
C SER A 35 19.46 2.81 18.02
N VAL A 36 18.33 3.53 18.07
CA VAL A 36 17.09 3.08 17.42
C VAL A 36 17.27 3.09 15.90
N CYS A 37 16.88 1.98 15.26
CA CYS A 37 16.94 1.81 13.83
C CYS A 37 15.63 1.24 13.31
N VAL A 38 15.06 1.87 12.28
CA VAL A 38 13.83 1.44 11.61
C VAL A 38 14.13 1.25 10.13
N ASP A 39 13.89 0.04 9.62
CA ASP A 39 13.82 -0.26 8.19
C ASP A 39 12.36 -0.32 7.78
N THR A 40 12.00 0.38 6.71
CA THR A 40 10.62 0.43 6.24
C THR A 40 10.54 0.53 4.73
N ASP A 41 9.55 -0.17 4.19
CA ASP A 41 9.07 -0.10 2.80
C ASP A 41 7.87 0.84 2.64
N ASN A 42 7.47 1.53 3.71
CA ASN A 42 6.40 2.51 3.66
C ASN A 42 6.76 3.67 2.73
N LYS A 43 5.81 4.05 1.86
CA LYS A 43 5.98 5.17 0.93
C LYS A 43 6.20 6.49 1.65
N SER A 44 5.56 6.66 2.80
CA SER A 44 5.70 7.81 3.68
C SER A 44 5.97 7.32 5.10
N VAL A 45 6.94 7.96 5.75
CA VAL A 45 7.38 7.69 7.11
C VAL A 45 7.15 8.94 7.94
N ARG A 46 6.47 8.79 9.08
CA ARG A 46 6.31 9.88 10.05
C ARG A 46 7.19 9.65 11.28
N ILE A 47 7.79 10.73 11.75
CA ILE A 47 8.63 10.78 12.95
C ILE A 47 8.02 11.78 13.92
N GLY A 48 7.92 11.39 15.20
CA GLY A 48 7.40 12.24 16.26
C GLY A 48 7.20 11.46 17.56
N THR A 49 6.67 12.13 18.59
CA THR A 49 6.43 11.51 19.91
C THR A 49 5.15 10.69 20.00
N GLU A 50 4.19 10.91 19.09
CA GLU A 50 2.90 10.22 19.11
C GLU A 50 3.05 8.71 18.86
N PRO A 51 2.39 7.85 19.67
CA PRO A 51 2.25 6.43 19.35
C PRO A 51 1.58 6.23 17.99
N GLY A 52 2.22 5.47 17.10
CA GLY A 52 1.74 5.23 15.72
C GLY A 52 2.53 5.95 14.64
N ASN A 53 3.48 6.82 15.02
CA ASN A 53 4.56 7.19 14.11
C ASN A 53 5.43 5.99 13.76
N THR A 54 5.96 5.96 12.55
CA THR A 54 6.83 4.87 12.08
C THR A 54 8.14 4.84 12.87
N LEU A 55 8.67 6.02 13.20
CA LEU A 55 9.71 6.18 14.22
C LEU A 55 9.13 7.04 15.33
N GLN A 56 8.70 6.38 16.40
CA GLN A 56 8.33 7.04 17.63
C GLN A 56 9.61 7.43 18.39
N LEU A 57 9.69 8.69 18.82
CA LEU A 57 10.79 9.20 19.64
C LEU A 57 10.28 9.51 21.05
N ALA A 58 11.11 9.28 22.07
CA ALA A 58 10.86 9.69 23.45
C ALA A 58 11.32 11.13 23.75
N ASP A 59 12.00 11.79 22.81
CA ASP A 59 12.47 13.17 22.98
C ASP A 59 11.31 14.18 23.12
N GLU A 60 11.13 14.71 24.32
CA GLU A 60 10.09 15.70 24.65
C GLU A 60 10.17 17.00 23.82
N THR A 61 11.34 17.29 23.22
CA THR A 61 11.51 18.45 22.33
C THR A 61 10.98 18.20 20.91
N VAL A 62 10.50 17.00 20.63
CA VAL A 62 9.93 16.59 19.34
C VAL A 62 8.41 16.65 19.40
N SER A 63 7.80 17.39 18.48
CA SER A 63 6.35 17.43 18.30
C SER A 63 5.74 16.04 18.02
N ARG A 64 4.47 15.87 18.38
CA ARG A 64 3.69 14.62 18.18
C ARG A 64 3.77 14.07 16.77
N PHE A 65 3.63 14.94 15.78
CA PHE A 65 3.92 14.68 14.37
C PHE A 65 4.89 15.75 13.92
N HIS A 66 6.18 15.43 13.82
CA HIS A 66 7.22 16.43 13.63
C HIS A 66 7.63 16.56 12.16
N VAL A 67 7.95 15.43 11.53
CA VAL A 67 8.44 15.41 10.16
C VAL A 67 7.89 14.20 9.42
N GLU A 68 7.59 14.40 8.15
CA GLU A 68 7.26 13.37 7.18
C GLU A 68 8.40 13.18 6.18
N ILE A 69 8.74 11.93 5.91
CA ILE A 69 9.80 11.54 4.98
C ILE A 69 9.18 10.65 3.91
N THR A 70 9.42 10.95 2.64
CA THR A 70 8.88 10.21 1.50
C THR A 70 10.00 9.88 0.51
N GLY A 71 10.12 8.61 0.12
CA GLY A 71 11.02 8.20 -0.95
C GLY A 71 10.49 8.64 -2.31
N THR A 72 11.25 9.44 -3.06
CA THR A 72 10.88 9.91 -4.41
C THR A 72 11.90 9.46 -5.46
N ARG A 73 11.56 9.62 -6.75
CA ARG A 73 12.49 9.36 -7.86
C ARG A 73 13.70 10.31 -7.87
N GLN A 74 13.57 11.50 -7.28
CA GLN A 74 14.60 12.55 -7.27
C GLN A 74 15.46 12.54 -5.99
N GLY A 75 15.13 11.71 -5.00
CA GLY A 75 15.77 11.69 -3.70
C GLY A 75 14.78 11.44 -2.58
N ILE A 76 15.13 11.80 -1.35
CA ILE A 76 14.27 11.67 -0.19
C ILE A 76 13.61 13.02 0.07
N ARG A 77 12.28 13.11 -0.03
CA ARG A 77 11.55 14.32 0.35
C ARG A 77 11.38 14.34 1.86
N VAL A 78 11.74 15.45 2.47
CA VAL A 78 11.58 15.73 3.90
C VAL A 78 10.66 16.94 4.02
N ARG A 79 9.59 16.80 4.80
CA ARG A 79 8.61 17.85 5.05
C ARG A 79 8.39 18.00 6.55
N ASP A 80 8.69 19.17 7.08
CA ASP A 80 8.33 19.55 8.44
C ASP A 80 6.80 19.71 8.54
N LEU A 81 6.21 19.16 9.60
CA LEU A 81 4.76 19.17 9.82
C LEU A 81 4.37 20.30 10.78
N ASP A 82 4.90 21.49 10.52
CA ASP A 82 4.76 22.68 11.38
C ASP A 82 5.18 22.40 12.83
N SER A 83 6.35 21.80 12.97
CA SER A 83 6.87 21.41 14.27
C SER A 83 7.27 22.62 15.11
N THR A 84 7.21 22.47 16.44
CA THR A 84 7.48 23.57 17.38
C THR A 84 8.93 24.04 17.32
N ASN A 85 9.88 23.10 17.22
CA ASN A 85 11.32 23.39 17.24
C ASN A 85 11.96 23.36 15.83
N GLY A 86 11.18 23.01 14.81
CA GLY A 86 11.64 22.90 13.43
C GLY A 86 12.48 21.63 13.17
N THR A 87 12.44 21.18 11.92
CA THR A 87 13.37 20.20 11.37
C THR A 87 14.58 20.91 10.75
N TRP A 88 15.79 20.41 11.02
CA TRP A 88 17.03 21.00 10.49
C TRP A 88 17.88 19.97 9.75
N LEU A 89 18.57 20.42 8.70
CA LEU A 89 19.53 19.64 7.90
C LEU A 89 20.93 20.19 8.14
N ALA A 90 21.92 19.29 8.26
CA ALA A 90 23.31 19.65 8.53
C ALA A 90 23.52 20.55 9.77
N GLY A 91 22.53 20.59 10.67
CA GLY A 91 22.55 21.37 11.92
C GLY A 91 22.31 22.86 11.77
N ASN A 92 22.21 23.41 10.55
CA ASN A 92 22.12 24.85 10.31
C ASN A 92 21.08 25.27 9.27
N VAL A 93 20.57 24.35 8.44
CA VAL A 93 19.55 24.66 7.43
C VAL A 93 18.19 24.24 7.94
N ARG A 94 17.28 25.20 8.20
CA ARG A 94 15.91 24.88 8.57
C ARG A 94 15.15 24.35 7.35
N VAL A 95 14.51 23.20 7.50
CA VAL A 95 13.74 22.54 6.46
C VAL A 95 12.26 22.79 6.70
N GLY A 96 11.59 23.44 5.75
CA GLY A 96 10.12 23.39 5.65
C GLY A 96 9.72 22.21 4.76
N GLU A 97 10.20 22.24 3.52
CA GLU A 97 10.11 21.12 2.60
C GLU A 97 11.35 21.08 1.69
N ALA A 98 12.00 19.93 1.56
CA ALA A 98 13.19 19.77 0.71
C ALA A 98 13.34 18.34 0.20
N VAL A 99 14.07 18.17 -0.91
CA VAL A 99 14.56 16.86 -1.38
C VAL A 99 16.03 16.75 -1.03
N VAL A 100 16.40 15.72 -0.27
CA VAL A 100 17.75 15.50 0.25
C VAL A 100 18.33 14.18 -0.27
N PRO A 101 19.67 14.07 -0.40
CA PRO A 101 20.32 12.83 -0.78
C PRO A 101 20.24 11.78 0.35
N ALA A 102 20.49 10.51 -0.02
CA ALA A 102 20.68 9.45 0.96
C ALA A 102 21.93 9.70 1.82
N GLY A 103 21.87 9.30 3.08
CA GLY A 103 22.89 9.55 4.09
C GLY A 103 22.80 10.91 4.76
N SER A 104 21.83 11.75 4.37
CA SER A 104 21.55 13.01 5.06
C SER A 104 21.14 12.79 6.51
N VAL A 105 21.57 13.71 7.38
CA VAL A 105 21.25 13.71 8.82
C VAL A 105 20.30 14.86 9.10
N LEU A 106 19.12 14.52 9.62
CA LEU A 106 18.15 15.46 10.15
C LEU A 106 18.35 15.65 11.65
N TYR A 107 18.11 16.87 12.11
CA TYR A 107 18.11 17.25 13.51
C TYR A 107 16.66 17.63 13.85
N ILE A 108 16.09 16.88 14.79
CA ILE A 108 14.68 16.93 15.18
C ILE A 108 14.67 17.03 16.70
N GLY A 109 14.42 18.23 17.23
CA GLY A 109 14.64 18.48 18.65
C GLY A 109 16.11 18.26 19.03
N ARG A 110 16.37 17.36 19.98
CA ARG A 110 17.74 16.94 20.38
C ARG A 110 18.19 15.66 19.67
N THR A 111 17.33 15.09 18.82
CA THR A 111 17.55 13.80 18.16
C THR A 111 18.15 14.00 16.78
N GLN A 112 19.20 13.24 16.45
CA GLN A 112 19.81 13.19 15.13
C GLN A 112 19.40 11.92 14.42
N VAL A 113 18.77 12.05 13.26
CA VAL A 113 18.28 10.91 12.47
C VAL A 113 18.96 10.91 11.11
N ARG A 114 19.75 9.87 10.84
CA ARG A 114 20.29 9.60 9.51
C ARG A 114 19.27 8.87 8.66
N ILE A 115 19.08 9.35 7.43
CA ILE A 115 18.18 8.75 6.46
C ILE A 115 19.00 8.15 5.34
N ASP A 116 19.06 6.83 5.27
CA ASP A 116 19.64 6.12 4.14
C ASP A 116 18.51 5.63 3.25
N ALA A 117 18.64 5.90 1.94
CA ALA A 117 17.93 5.08 0.97
C ALA A 117 18.74 3.79 0.83
N LEU A 118 18.22 2.70 1.37
CA LEU A 118 18.80 1.41 1.06
C LEU A 118 18.66 1.25 -0.45
N ALA A 119 19.74 0.85 -1.11
CA ALA A 119 19.69 0.38 -2.50
C ALA A 119 18.94 -0.96 -2.59
N GLY A 120 17.78 -1.05 -1.93
CA GLY A 120 16.70 -1.86 -2.39
C GLY A 120 16.06 -1.10 -3.52
N SER A 121 16.52 -1.32 -4.75
CA SER A 121 15.49 -1.79 -5.66
C SER A 121 14.85 -2.96 -4.93
N SER A 122 13.59 -2.86 -4.53
CA SER A 122 12.79 -4.02 -4.86
C SER A 122 12.92 -4.08 -6.38
N THR A 123 13.93 -4.79 -6.89
CA THR A 123 13.70 -5.56 -8.10
C THR A 123 12.41 -6.25 -7.72
N PRO A 124 11.26 -5.88 -8.33
CA PRO A 124 10.06 -6.65 -8.06
C PRO A 124 10.50 -8.10 -8.19
N GLU A 125 10.23 -8.94 -7.17
CA GLU A 125 10.53 -10.36 -7.29
C GLU A 125 9.97 -10.73 -8.66
N LEU A 126 10.84 -11.09 -9.60
CA LEU A 126 10.40 -11.39 -10.95
C LEU A 126 10.05 -12.85 -10.89
N SER A 127 8.80 -13.21 -11.19
CA SER A 127 8.47 -14.61 -11.37
C SER A 127 9.43 -15.19 -12.41
N ASP A 128 9.95 -16.39 -12.19
CA ASP A 128 10.76 -17.11 -13.18
C ASP A 128 9.92 -17.57 -14.39
N ARG A 129 8.60 -17.38 -14.31
CA ARG A 129 7.65 -17.77 -15.35
C ARG A 129 7.28 -16.57 -16.22
N ASP A 130 7.00 -16.87 -17.48
CA ASP A 130 6.44 -15.95 -18.47
C ASP A 130 4.91 -15.98 -18.51
N ARG A 131 4.30 -16.64 -17.52
CA ARG A 131 2.86 -16.86 -17.44
C ARG A 131 2.36 -16.98 -16.00
N PHE A 132 1.10 -16.60 -15.80
CA PHE A 132 0.35 -16.84 -14.57
C PHE A 132 -1.09 -17.22 -14.94
N GLY A 133 -1.45 -18.49 -14.79
CA GLY A 133 -2.69 -19.02 -15.37
C GLY A 133 -2.75 -18.78 -16.88
N ASP A 134 -3.84 -18.17 -17.36
CA ASP A 134 -4.03 -17.81 -18.76
C ASP A 134 -3.33 -16.49 -19.16
N MET A 135 -2.73 -15.76 -18.21
CA MET A 135 -1.97 -14.55 -18.53
C MET A 135 -0.60 -14.92 -19.10
N ILE A 136 -0.20 -14.24 -20.17
CA ILE A 136 1.10 -14.42 -20.84
C ILE A 136 1.83 -13.08 -20.87
N GLY A 137 3.11 -13.07 -20.52
CA GLY A 137 3.95 -11.87 -20.58
C GLY A 137 5.38 -12.12 -20.12
N SER A 138 6.36 -11.85 -20.99
CA SER A 138 7.79 -12.04 -20.70
C SER A 138 8.51 -10.76 -20.28
N SER A 139 7.83 -9.60 -20.31
CA SER A 139 8.44 -8.33 -19.90
C SER A 139 8.71 -8.31 -18.39
N PRO A 140 9.73 -7.59 -17.92
CA PRO A 140 9.99 -7.43 -16.48
C PRO A 140 8.77 -6.95 -15.70
N GLU A 141 7.94 -6.08 -16.30
CA GLU A 141 6.70 -5.57 -15.73
C GLU A 141 5.66 -6.68 -15.51
N MET A 142 5.50 -7.56 -16.49
CA MET A 142 4.57 -8.69 -16.39
C MET A 142 5.09 -9.74 -15.40
N ARG A 143 6.40 -10.00 -15.39
CA ARG A 143 7.03 -10.92 -14.44
C ARG A 143 6.95 -10.42 -13.00
N ALA A 144 7.03 -9.10 -12.80
CA ALA A 144 6.77 -8.44 -11.52
C ALA A 144 5.32 -8.62 -11.06
N LEU A 145 4.37 -8.41 -11.98
CA LEU A 145 2.96 -8.66 -11.72
C LEU A 145 2.73 -10.13 -11.34
N PHE A 146 3.33 -11.08 -12.05
CA PHE A 146 3.17 -12.51 -11.77
C PHE A 146 3.67 -12.92 -10.39
N ALA A 147 4.81 -12.41 -9.91
CA ALA A 147 5.25 -12.70 -8.55
C ALA A 147 4.30 -12.12 -7.49
N LEU A 148 3.72 -10.95 -7.75
CA LEU A 148 2.66 -10.42 -6.89
C LEU A 148 1.44 -11.34 -6.90
N LEU A 149 0.98 -11.79 -8.06
CA LEU A 149 -0.17 -12.69 -8.19
C LEU A 149 0.08 -14.06 -7.52
N GLU A 150 1.31 -14.60 -7.60
CA GLU A 150 1.71 -15.83 -6.92
C GLU A 150 1.59 -15.75 -5.39
N ARG A 151 1.78 -14.56 -4.82
CA ARG A 151 1.63 -14.31 -3.38
C ARG A 151 0.19 -14.05 -2.98
N VAL A 152 -0.57 -13.38 -3.85
CA VAL A 152 -1.94 -12.93 -3.58
C VAL A 152 -2.96 -14.03 -3.78
N ALA A 153 -2.80 -14.85 -4.82
CA ALA A 153 -3.75 -15.92 -5.10
C ALA A 153 -3.99 -16.87 -3.91
N PRO A 154 -2.98 -17.34 -3.16
CA PRO A 154 -3.22 -18.19 -1.99
C PRO A 154 -3.72 -17.44 -0.74
N SER A 155 -3.81 -16.10 -0.75
CA SER A 155 -4.27 -15.32 0.41
C SER A 155 -5.80 -15.19 0.45
N ASP A 156 -6.32 -14.83 1.62
CA ASP A 156 -7.76 -14.58 1.83
C ASP A 156 -8.12 -13.08 1.73
N GLU A 157 -7.23 -12.28 1.16
CA GLU A 157 -7.36 -10.82 1.11
C GLU A 157 -8.27 -10.35 -0.04
N THR A 158 -8.90 -9.18 0.14
CA THR A 158 -9.68 -8.54 -0.92
C THR A 158 -8.75 -7.88 -1.95
N VAL A 159 -8.96 -8.19 -3.22
CA VAL A 159 -8.12 -7.70 -4.33
C VAL A 159 -8.88 -6.70 -5.21
N LEU A 160 -8.32 -5.51 -5.40
CA LEU A 160 -8.80 -4.50 -6.33
C LEU A 160 -7.90 -4.44 -7.58
N ILE A 161 -8.43 -4.82 -8.74
CA ILE A 161 -7.69 -4.75 -10.01
C ILE A 161 -8.12 -3.50 -10.79
N THR A 162 -7.15 -2.65 -11.13
CA THR A 162 -7.38 -1.37 -11.82
C THR A 162 -6.58 -1.29 -13.12
N GLY A 163 -6.98 -0.44 -14.05
CA GLY A 163 -6.32 -0.29 -15.35
C GLY A 163 -7.28 0.18 -16.44
N GLU A 164 -6.72 0.57 -17.59
CA GLU A 164 -7.49 1.00 -18.76
C GLU A 164 -8.32 -0.14 -19.38
N THR A 165 -9.34 0.20 -20.17
CA THR A 165 -10.15 -0.78 -20.91
C THR A 165 -9.25 -1.62 -21.84
N GLY A 166 -9.43 -2.93 -21.85
CA GLY A 166 -8.64 -3.85 -22.69
C GLY A 166 -7.29 -4.31 -22.12
N THR A 167 -6.90 -3.89 -20.92
CA THR A 167 -5.62 -4.30 -20.26
C THR A 167 -5.64 -5.70 -19.64
N GLY A 168 -6.66 -6.52 -19.90
CA GLY A 168 -6.72 -7.91 -19.41
C GLY A 168 -7.10 -8.08 -17.94
N LYS A 169 -7.74 -7.08 -17.31
CA LYS A 169 -8.17 -7.14 -15.89
C LYS A 169 -9.01 -8.37 -15.55
N GLU A 170 -9.91 -8.77 -16.45
CA GLU A 170 -10.74 -9.98 -16.27
C GLU A 170 -9.92 -11.26 -16.30
N VAL A 171 -8.92 -11.32 -17.19
CA VAL A 171 -7.99 -12.47 -17.27
C VAL A 171 -7.19 -12.56 -15.97
N CYS A 172 -6.75 -11.41 -15.44
CA CYS A 172 -6.09 -11.33 -14.14
C CYS A 172 -6.98 -11.84 -12.99
N ALA A 173 -8.23 -11.38 -12.90
CA ALA A 173 -9.18 -11.84 -11.89
C ALA A 173 -9.40 -13.36 -11.94
N ARG A 174 -9.64 -13.90 -13.14
CA ARG A 174 -9.81 -15.35 -13.34
C ARG A 174 -8.56 -16.13 -12.95
N ALA A 175 -7.37 -15.63 -13.30
CA ALA A 175 -6.11 -16.28 -12.95
C ALA A 175 -5.88 -16.31 -11.44
N ILE A 176 -6.22 -15.23 -10.72
CA ILE A 176 -6.15 -15.19 -9.24
C ILE A 176 -7.07 -16.26 -8.65
N ILE A 177 -8.34 -16.30 -9.08
CA ILE A 177 -9.32 -17.27 -8.56
C ILE A 177 -8.85 -18.70 -8.82
N ALA A 178 -8.41 -19.01 -10.04
CA ALA A 178 -7.95 -20.34 -10.43
C ALA A 178 -6.71 -20.79 -9.63
N ALA A 179 -5.85 -19.86 -9.21
CA ALA A 179 -4.67 -20.13 -8.40
C ALA A 179 -4.92 -20.02 -6.88
N SER A 180 -6.14 -19.73 -6.46
CA SER A 180 -6.49 -19.51 -5.05
C SER A 180 -6.96 -20.76 -4.31
N VAL A 181 -7.04 -20.66 -2.99
CA VAL A 181 -7.68 -21.68 -2.13
C VAL A 181 -9.17 -21.86 -2.44
N ARG A 182 -9.78 -20.89 -3.14
CA ARG A 182 -11.20 -20.87 -3.52
C ARG A 182 -11.44 -21.39 -4.95
N ALA A 183 -10.43 -21.93 -5.63
CA ALA A 183 -10.52 -22.34 -7.04
C ALA A 183 -11.62 -23.37 -7.35
N ALA A 184 -12.03 -24.19 -6.37
CA ALA A 184 -13.11 -25.17 -6.51
C ALA A 184 -14.51 -24.59 -6.23
N GLY A 185 -14.60 -23.36 -5.73
CA GLY A 185 -15.87 -22.70 -5.41
C GLY A 185 -16.55 -22.08 -6.63
N PRO A 186 -17.84 -21.71 -6.51
CA PRO A 186 -18.55 -21.00 -7.57
C PRO A 186 -17.93 -19.62 -7.80
N VAL A 187 -17.77 -19.24 -9.07
CA VAL A 187 -17.34 -17.90 -9.47
C VAL A 187 -18.57 -17.07 -9.79
N VAL A 188 -18.86 -16.09 -8.93
CA VAL A 188 -19.96 -15.15 -9.13
C VAL A 188 -19.39 -13.87 -9.74
N VAL A 189 -19.82 -13.55 -10.97
CA VAL A 189 -19.43 -12.33 -11.67
C VAL A 189 -20.59 -11.35 -11.59
N VAL A 190 -20.32 -10.16 -11.04
CA VAL A 190 -21.29 -9.07 -10.97
C VAL A 190 -20.84 -7.95 -11.91
N ASP A 191 -21.62 -7.69 -12.95
CA ASP A 191 -21.42 -6.56 -13.85
C ASP A 191 -22.26 -5.36 -13.39
N CYS A 192 -21.64 -4.45 -12.64
CA CYS A 192 -22.30 -3.24 -12.17
C CYS A 192 -22.75 -2.29 -13.29
N GLY A 193 -22.21 -2.42 -14.51
CA GLY A 193 -22.62 -1.63 -15.67
C GLY A 193 -23.90 -2.15 -16.35
N ALA A 194 -24.20 -3.44 -16.18
CA ALA A 194 -25.40 -4.07 -16.71
C ALA A 194 -26.61 -4.01 -15.74
N ILE A 195 -26.39 -3.68 -14.47
CA ILE A 195 -27.43 -3.64 -13.44
C ILE A 195 -28.09 -2.26 -13.40
N ALA A 196 -29.43 -2.24 -13.50
CA ALA A 196 -30.19 -1.00 -13.33
C ALA A 196 -30.06 -0.46 -11.89
N PRO A 197 -29.89 0.87 -11.68
CA PRO A 197 -29.60 1.44 -10.36
C PRO A 197 -30.57 1.05 -9.24
N GLY A 198 -31.86 0.86 -9.57
CA GLY A 198 -32.89 0.50 -8.59
C GLY A 198 -32.93 -0.99 -8.21
N VAL A 199 -32.08 -1.83 -8.80
CA VAL A 199 -32.06 -3.29 -8.58
C VAL A 199 -30.72 -3.78 -8.01
N ILE A 200 -29.73 -2.89 -7.88
CA ILE A 200 -28.38 -3.26 -7.46
C ILE A 200 -28.32 -3.87 -6.06
N GLU A 201 -29.06 -3.31 -5.11
CA GLU A 201 -29.10 -3.83 -3.73
C GLU A 201 -29.67 -5.25 -3.68
N ARG A 202 -30.69 -5.54 -4.52
CA ARG A 202 -31.29 -6.87 -4.63
C ARG A 202 -30.32 -7.89 -5.23
N GLU A 203 -29.62 -7.52 -6.30
CA GLU A 203 -28.66 -8.43 -6.95
C GLU A 203 -27.45 -8.72 -6.04
N LEU A 204 -27.02 -7.72 -5.27
CA LEU A 204 -25.86 -7.87 -4.37
C LEU A 204 -26.19 -8.61 -3.08
N PHE A 205 -27.31 -8.28 -2.42
CA PHE A 205 -27.62 -8.76 -1.06
C PHE A 205 -28.83 -9.69 -0.99
N GLY A 206 -29.52 -9.90 -2.11
CA GLY A 206 -30.72 -10.70 -2.17
C GLY A 206 -31.94 -9.95 -1.64
N HIS A 207 -33.06 -10.68 -1.55
CA HIS A 207 -34.31 -10.16 -1.00
C HIS A 207 -35.22 -11.29 -0.55
N VAL A 208 -36.16 -10.96 0.34
CA VAL A 208 -37.25 -11.85 0.75
C VAL A 208 -38.55 -11.50 0.02
N ARG A 209 -39.47 -12.46 -0.06
CA ARG A 209 -40.78 -12.30 -0.65
C ARG A 209 -41.52 -11.12 0.00
N GLY A 210 -42.02 -10.21 -0.83
CA GLY A 210 -42.75 -9.03 -0.37
C GLY A 210 -41.89 -7.84 0.07
N ALA A 211 -40.56 -7.89 -0.11
CA ALA A 211 -39.69 -6.74 0.18
C ALA A 211 -39.99 -5.50 -0.70
N TYR A 212 -40.56 -5.69 -1.89
CA TYR A 212 -41.04 -4.63 -2.80
C TYR A 212 -42.10 -5.17 -3.78
N THR A 213 -42.74 -4.28 -4.55
CA THR A 213 -43.74 -4.66 -5.56
C THR A 213 -43.11 -5.49 -6.68
N GLY A 214 -43.42 -6.79 -6.70
CA GLY A 214 -42.86 -7.77 -7.63
C GLY A 214 -41.90 -8.79 -7.02
N ALA A 215 -41.62 -8.73 -5.71
CA ALA A 215 -40.87 -9.74 -4.97
C ALA A 215 -41.73 -11.00 -4.72
N VAL A 216 -41.88 -11.85 -5.74
CA VAL A 216 -42.78 -13.01 -5.73
C VAL A 216 -42.22 -14.20 -4.94
N ALA A 217 -40.89 -14.26 -4.75
CA ALA A 217 -40.18 -15.29 -3.99
C ALA A 217 -38.89 -14.71 -3.40
N ASP A 218 -38.31 -15.42 -2.42
CA ASP A 218 -36.99 -15.11 -1.89
C ASP A 218 -35.92 -15.36 -2.97
N ALA A 219 -34.87 -14.54 -3.01
CA ALA A 219 -33.69 -14.83 -3.82
C ALA A 219 -32.39 -14.44 -3.08
N PRO A 220 -31.37 -15.31 -3.10
CA PRO A 220 -30.06 -15.00 -2.55
C PRO A 220 -29.35 -13.92 -3.39
N GLY A 221 -28.52 -13.12 -2.73
CA GLY A 221 -27.65 -12.14 -3.38
C GLY A 221 -26.31 -12.74 -3.83
N ALA A 222 -25.48 -11.91 -4.47
CA ALA A 222 -24.12 -12.25 -4.82
C ALA A 222 -23.16 -12.38 -3.62
N PHE A 223 -23.49 -11.75 -2.48
CA PHE A 223 -22.71 -11.75 -1.23
C PHE A 223 -23.45 -12.43 -0.08
#